data_AF-A0A412AXW7-F1
#
_entry.id   AF-A0A412AXW7-F1
#
_cell.length_a   1.000
_cell.length_b   1.000
_cell.length_c   1.000
_cell.angle_alpha   90.00
_cell.angle_beta   90.00
_cell.angle_gamma   90.00
#
_symmetry.space_group_name_H-M   'P 1'
#
loop_
_entity.id
_entity.type
_entity.pdbx_description
1 polymer ?
#
loop_
_entity_poly.entity_id
_entity_poly.type
_entity_poly.pdbx_seq_one_letter_code
_entity_poly.pdbx_strand_id
1 'polypeptide(L)'
;MDFAFFVANFGYSRTDYDALTRKEKMFIYKAWENKLVADSTHLYNAVFTAVYNATRQKRKRALKLWRKNKVKKANAETVSENLEIVREVEANEGKSWIDKIYQANGLKKPGKAVKNG
;
A
#
# COMPACT_ATOMS: atom_id res chain seq x y z
N MET A 1 -3.79 20.52 23.04
CA MET A 1 -4.44 19.26 22.62
C MET A 1 -4.17 18.31 23.77
N ASP A 2 -5.22 18.00 24.51
CA ASP A 2 -5.14 17.69 25.94
C ASP A 2 -5.75 16.31 26.22
N PHE A 3 -5.65 15.85 27.46
CA PHE A 3 -6.25 14.61 27.96
C PHE A 3 -7.69 14.36 27.44
N ALA A 4 -8.52 15.41 27.36
CA ALA A 4 -9.89 15.35 26.85
C ALA A 4 -10.01 14.77 25.43
N PHE A 5 -9.05 15.04 24.55
CA PHE A 5 -9.03 14.45 23.20
C PHE A 5 -8.88 12.94 23.26
N PHE A 6 -8.01 12.43 24.13
CA PHE A 6 -7.78 10.99 24.25
C PHE A 6 -8.94 10.28 24.93
N VAL A 7 -9.57 10.91 25.92
CA VAL A 7 -10.82 10.38 26.52
C VAL A 7 -11.91 10.28 25.46
N ALA A 8 -12.16 11.36 24.72
CA ALA A 8 -13.27 11.43 23.78
C ALA A 8 -13.09 10.52 22.56
N ASN A 9 -11.86 10.36 22.05
CA ASN A 9 -11.61 9.62 20.81
C ASN A 9 -11.15 8.17 21.05
N PHE A 10 -10.52 7.88 22.20
CA PHE A 10 -9.89 6.58 22.47
C PHE A 10 -10.29 5.97 23.82
N GLY A 11 -11.05 6.67 24.67
CA GLY A 11 -11.49 6.16 25.96
C GLY A 11 -10.38 6.04 27.01
N TYR A 12 -9.27 6.76 26.84
CA TYR A 12 -8.12 6.64 27.76
C TYR A 12 -8.47 7.20 29.13
N SER A 13 -8.06 6.50 30.19
CA SER A 13 -8.07 7.05 31.54
C SER A 13 -6.93 8.06 31.72
N ARG A 14 -6.96 8.84 32.81
CA ARG A 14 -5.91 9.83 33.10
C ARG A 14 -4.54 9.16 33.24
N THR A 15 -4.50 8.01 33.90
CA THR A 15 -3.27 7.22 34.07
C THR A 15 -2.72 6.72 32.74
N ASP A 16 -3.57 6.28 31.81
CA ASP A 16 -3.13 5.82 30.48
C ASP A 16 -2.51 6.97 29.69
N TYR A 17 -3.12 8.16 29.77
CA TYR A 17 -2.59 9.35 29.10
C TYR A 17 -1.26 9.82 29.70
N ASP A 18 -1.14 9.80 31.03
CA ASP A 18 0.07 10.24 31.73
C ASP A 18 1.23 9.24 31.57
N ALA A 19 0.92 7.96 31.33
CA ALA A 19 1.92 6.93 31.02
C ALA A 19 2.59 7.10 29.64
N LEU A 20 1.94 7.78 28.70
CA LEU A 20 2.48 8.00 27.35
C LEU A 20 3.59 9.05 27.34
N THR A 21 4.66 8.75 26.62
CA THR A 21 5.69 9.72 26.29
C THR A 21 5.17 10.78 25.32
N ARG A 22 5.84 11.94 25.27
CA ARG A 22 5.50 13.01 24.32
C ARG A 22 5.55 12.53 22.87
N LYS A 23 6.49 11.65 22.53
CA LYS A 23 6.66 11.14 21.16
C LYS A 23 5.50 10.23 20.75
N GLU A 24 5.03 9.37 21.65
CA GLU A 24 3.87 8.50 21.42
C GLU A 24 2.59 9.31 21.24
N LYS A 25 2.38 10.33 22.09
CA LYS A 25 1.25 11.27 21.93
C LYS A 25 1.25 11.90 20.53
N MET A 26 2.41 12.36 20.06
CA MET A 26 2.57 12.93 18.71
C MET A 26 2.26 11.92 17.59
N PHE A 27 2.68 10.65 17.74
CA PHE A 27 2.33 9.61 16.76
C PHE A 27 0.83 9.35 16.72
N ILE A 28 0.17 9.28 17.88
CA ILE A 28 -1.28 9.08 17.96
C ILE A 28 -2.01 10.26 17.31
N TYR A 29 -1.60 11.50 17.59
CA TYR A 29 -2.15 12.67 16.91
C TYR A 29 -1.99 12.57 15.40
N LYS A 30 -0.78 12.24 14.93
CA LYS A 30 -0.53 12.16 13.50
C LYS A 30 -1.34 11.06 12.83
N ALA A 31 -1.49 9.92 13.49
CA ALA A 31 -2.32 8.82 13.01
C ALA A 31 -3.80 9.22 12.92
N TRP A 32 -4.31 9.93 13.93
CA TRP A 32 -5.68 10.43 13.94
C TRP A 32 -5.93 11.48 12.84
N GLU A 33 -5.01 12.44 12.65
CA GLU A 33 -5.10 13.40 11.56
C GLU A 33 -5.13 12.70 10.19
N ASN A 34 -4.22 11.74 9.99
CA ASN A 34 -4.16 10.96 8.75
C ASN A 34 -5.47 10.19 8.52
N LYS A 35 -6.04 9.61 9.58
CA LYS A 35 -7.36 8.95 9.52
C LYS A 35 -8.45 9.93 9.12
N LEU A 36 -8.55 11.09 9.76
CA LEU A 36 -9.59 12.08 9.47
C LEU A 36 -9.50 12.58 8.02
N VAL A 37 -8.29 12.84 7.53
CA VAL A 37 -8.06 13.21 6.12
C VAL A 37 -8.43 12.06 5.20
N ALA A 38 -8.07 10.82 5.52
CA ALA A 38 -8.42 9.65 4.73
C ALA A 38 -9.94 9.44 4.67
N ASP A 39 -10.62 9.45 5.82
CA ASP A 39 -12.07 9.23 5.93
C ASP A 39 -12.86 10.29 5.15
N SER A 40 -12.53 11.58 5.33
CA SER A 40 -13.16 12.67 4.59
C SER A 40 -12.92 12.57 3.08
N THR A 41 -11.70 12.20 2.67
CA THR A 41 -11.35 11.98 1.26
C THR A 41 -12.08 10.76 0.68
N HIS A 42 -12.22 9.67 1.44
CA HIS A 42 -12.94 8.48 1.03
C HIS A 42 -14.44 8.76 0.87
N LEU A 43 -15.04 9.49 1.82
CA LEU A 43 -16.42 9.90 1.73
C LEU A 43 -16.67 10.78 0.51
N TYR A 44 -15.83 11.80 0.30
CA TYR A 44 -15.91 12.66 -0.88
C TYR A 44 -15.87 11.85 -2.18
N ASN A 45 -14.88 10.95 -2.31
CA ASN A 45 -14.73 10.10 -3.50
C ASN A 45 -15.93 9.16 -3.69
N ALA A 46 -16.49 8.63 -2.60
CA ALA A 46 -17.66 7.75 -2.65
C ALA A 46 -18.89 8.50 -3.17
N VAL A 47 -19.18 9.66 -2.58
CA VAL A 47 -20.31 10.52 -2.99
C VAL A 47 -20.14 10.97 -4.43
N PHE A 48 -18.96 11.50 -4.79
CA PHE A 48 -18.67 11.92 -6.16
C PHE A 48 -18.87 10.79 -7.17
N THR A 49 -18.35 9.60 -6.86
CA THR A 49 -18.48 8.42 -7.72
C THR A 49 -19.94 8.02 -7.89
N ALA A 50 -20.72 8.02 -6.80
CA ALA A 50 -22.13 7.68 -6.82
C ALA A 50 -22.94 8.67 -7.66
N VAL A 51 -22.79 9.97 -7.41
CA VAL A 51 -23.49 11.05 -8.13
C VAL A 51 -23.14 11.01 -9.62
N TYR A 52 -21.85 10.88 -9.96
CA TYR A 52 -21.43 10.75 -11.35
C TYR A 52 -22.05 9.53 -12.02
N ASN A 53 -22.03 8.38 -11.35
CA ASN A 53 -22.54 7.14 -11.93
C ASN A 53 -24.06 7.15 -12.11
N ALA A 54 -24.79 7.80 -11.22
CA ALA A 54 -26.24 7.98 -11.31
C ALA A 54 -26.63 8.93 -12.45
N THR A 55 -25.85 10.00 -12.67
CA THR A 55 -26.10 11.02 -13.71
C THR A 55 -25.33 10.75 -15.01
N ARG A 56 -24.72 9.57 -15.14
CA ARG A 56 -23.82 9.25 -16.25
C ARG A 56 -24.55 9.17 -17.58
N GLN A 57 -23.99 9.78 -18.62
CA GLN A 57 -24.47 9.62 -20.01
C GLN A 57 -24.49 8.15 -20.45
N LYS A 58 -25.49 7.79 -21.27
CA LYS A 58 -25.61 6.46 -21.89
C LYS A 58 -24.31 6.14 -22.65
N ARG A 59 -23.85 4.89 -22.55
CA ARG A 59 -22.59 4.37 -23.15
C ARG A 59 -21.27 4.84 -22.53
N LYS A 60 -21.25 5.77 -21.57
CA LYS A 60 -20.02 6.04 -20.78
C LYS A 60 -19.79 4.93 -19.75
N ARG A 61 -18.53 4.68 -19.40
CA ARG A 61 -18.15 3.67 -18.39
C ARG A 61 -18.40 4.19 -16.98
N ALA A 62 -18.91 3.34 -16.10
CA ALA A 62 -19.03 3.65 -14.69
C ALA A 62 -17.66 3.87 -14.05
N LEU A 63 -17.55 4.89 -13.20
CA LEU A 63 -16.41 5.04 -12.31
C LEU A 63 -16.45 3.94 -11.25
N LYS A 64 -15.28 3.40 -10.93
CA LYS A 64 -15.12 2.42 -9.84
C LYS A 64 -14.81 3.18 -8.55
N LEU A 65 -15.50 2.80 -7.46
CA LEU A 65 -15.21 3.32 -6.13
C LEU A 65 -13.76 3.03 -5.73
N TRP A 66 -13.38 1.76 -5.83
CA TRP A 66 -12.02 1.31 -5.58
C TRP A 66 -11.20 1.32 -6.88
N ARG A 67 -10.19 2.17 -6.92
CA ARG A 67 -9.18 2.13 -7.97
C ARG A 67 -8.17 1.07 -7.59
N LYS A 68 -7.93 0.10 -8.48
CA LYS A 68 -6.77 -0.79 -8.30
C LYS A 68 -5.54 0.09 -8.22
N ASN A 69 -4.72 -0.09 -7.18
CA ASN A 69 -3.40 0.53 -7.13
C ASN A 69 -2.71 0.18 -8.45
N LYS A 70 -2.49 1.20 -9.29
CA LYS A 70 -1.61 1.02 -10.43
C LYS A 70 -0.27 0.73 -9.81
N VAL A 71 0.24 -0.48 -9.98
CA VAL A 71 1.64 -0.79 -9.66
C VAL A 71 2.43 0.33 -10.31
N LYS A 72 3.10 1.16 -9.49
CA LYS A 72 3.99 2.19 -10.03
C LYS A 72 4.95 1.40 -10.91
N LYS A 73 4.95 1.67 -12.22
CA LYS A 73 5.96 1.09 -13.10
C LYS A 73 7.29 1.40 -12.42
N ALA A 74 8.07 0.36 -12.13
CA ALA A 74 9.37 0.55 -11.50
C ALA A 74 10.15 1.54 -12.37
N ASN A 75 10.92 2.41 -11.70
CA ASN A 75 11.75 3.39 -12.39
C ASN A 75 12.63 2.64 -13.42
N ALA A 76 12.62 3.09 -14.67
CA ALA A 76 13.20 2.34 -15.78
C ALA A 76 14.72 2.19 -15.61
N GLU A 77 15.37 3.22 -15.07
CA GLU A 77 16.79 3.25 -14.77
C GLU A 77 17.13 2.21 -13.68
N THR A 78 16.38 2.21 -12.56
CA THR A 78 16.55 1.23 -11.48
C THR A 78 16.30 -0.21 -11.95
N VAL A 79 15.35 -0.42 -12.86
CA VAL A 79 15.11 -1.75 -13.45
C VAL A 79 16.28 -2.19 -14.31
N SER A 80 16.86 -1.28 -15.11
CA SER A 80 18.01 -1.58 -15.96
C SER A 80 19.23 -1.96 -15.14
N GLU A 81 19.57 -1.15 -14.13
CA GLU A 81 20.70 -1.40 -13.23
C GLU A 81 20.56 -2.75 -12.51
N ASN A 82 19.37 -3.03 -11.96
CA ASN A 82 19.11 -4.32 -11.31
C ASN A 82 19.24 -5.50 -12.28
N LEU A 83 18.81 -5.35 -13.54
CA LEU A 83 18.95 -6.40 -14.55
C LEU A 83 20.41 -6.63 -14.95
N GLU A 84 21.24 -5.59 -14.98
CA GLU A 84 22.68 -5.72 -15.24
C GLU A 84 23.38 -6.48 -14.12
N ILE A 85 23.12 -6.12 -12.86
CA ILE A 85 23.65 -6.82 -11.69
C ILE A 85 23.23 -8.29 -11.71
N VAL A 86 21.95 -8.56 -11.99
CA VAL A 86 21.45 -9.94 -12.09
C VAL A 86 22.19 -10.72 -13.19
N ARG A 87 22.44 -10.11 -14.36
CA ARG A 87 23.17 -10.77 -15.44
C ARG A 87 24.62 -11.07 -15.06
N GLU A 88 25.29 -10.16 -14.37
CA GLU A 88 26.65 -10.34 -13.90
C GLU A 88 26.74 -11.48 -12.88
N VAL A 89 25.85 -11.49 -11.88
CA VAL A 89 25.75 -12.57 -10.89
C VAL A 89 25.45 -13.90 -11.57
N GLU A 90 24.53 -13.94 -12.53
CA GLU A 90 24.23 -15.16 -13.29
C GLU A 90 25.42 -15.65 -14.13
N ALA A 91 26.26 -14.76 -14.64
CA ALA A 91 27.47 -15.13 -15.39
C ALA A 91 28.55 -15.72 -14.49
N ASN A 92 28.70 -15.18 -13.27
CA ASN A 92 29.75 -15.58 -12.33
C ASN A 92 29.35 -16.80 -11.47
N GLU A 93 28.11 -16.84 -10.99
CA GLU A 93 27.64 -17.79 -9.96
C GLU A 93 26.55 -18.75 -10.45
N GLY A 94 26.05 -18.54 -11.68
CA GLY A 94 24.95 -19.31 -12.26
C GLY A 94 23.59 -18.97 -11.65
N LYS A 95 22.56 -19.76 -12.00
CA LYS A 95 21.15 -19.48 -11.65
C LYS A 95 20.66 -20.19 -10.38
N SER A 96 21.56 -20.83 -9.64
CA SER A 96 21.23 -21.68 -8.49
C SER A 96 20.68 -20.89 -7.29
N TRP A 97 21.04 -19.62 -7.17
CA TRP A 97 20.55 -18.72 -6.11
C TRP A 97 19.03 -18.47 -6.22
N ILE A 98 18.47 -18.50 -7.43
CA ILE A 98 17.03 -18.34 -7.66
C ILE A 98 16.27 -19.49 -6.98
N ASP A 99 16.75 -20.73 -7.13
CA ASP A 99 16.11 -21.90 -6.53
C ASP A 99 16.14 -21.84 -4.99
N LYS A 100 17.25 -21.35 -4.41
CA LYS A 100 17.38 -21.13 -2.96
C LYS A 100 16.36 -20.12 -2.43
N ILE A 101 16.11 -19.03 -3.16
CA ILE A 101 15.10 -18.02 -2.78
C ILE A 101 13.69 -18.62 -2.80
N TYR A 102 13.34 -19.38 -3.82
CA TYR A 102 12.04 -20.04 -3.89
C TYR A 102 11.83 -21.02 -2.73
N GLN A 103 12.84 -21.85 -2.43
CA GLN A 103 12.82 -22.79 -1.32
C GLN A 103 12.69 -22.09 0.04
N ALA A 104 13.48 -21.04 0.29
CA ALA A 104 13.46 -20.29 1.55
C ALA A 104 12.10 -19.60 1.81
N ASN A 105 11.41 -19.18 0.74
CA ASN A 105 10.07 -18.57 0.85
C ASN A 105 8.92 -19.59 0.82
N GLY A 106 9.22 -20.90 0.80
CA GLY A 106 8.19 -21.95 0.69
C GLY A 106 7.39 -21.91 -0.62
N LEU A 107 7.95 -21.29 -1.66
CA LEU A 107 7.29 -21.11 -2.95
C LEU A 107 7.79 -22.14 -3.96
N LYS A 108 6.86 -22.71 -4.74
CA LYS A 108 7.22 -23.57 -5.87
C LYS A 108 7.64 -22.71 -7.06
N LYS A 109 8.83 -22.96 -7.61
CA LYS A 109 9.31 -22.24 -8.80
C LYS A 109 8.33 -22.46 -9.97
N PRO A 110 7.88 -21.39 -10.65
CA PRO A 110 6.99 -21.54 -11.80
C PRO A 110 7.70 -22.34 -12.90
N GLY A 111 7.03 -23.39 -13.39
CA GLY A 111 7.51 -24.15 -14.55
C GLY A 111 7.58 -23.26 -15.79
N LYS A 112 8.47 -23.58 -16.74
CA LYS A 112 8.51 -22.87 -18.04
C LYS A 112 7.11 -22.94 -18.66
N ALA A 113 6.52 -21.79 -18.96
CA ALA A 113 5.30 -21.74 -19.75
C ALA A 113 5.57 -22.40 -21.10
N VAL A 114 4.87 -23.49 -21.41
CA VAL A 114 4.89 -24.10 -22.74
C VAL A 114 4.35 -23.04 -23.70
N LYS A 115 5.21 -22.52 -24.58
CA LYS A 115 4.76 -21.70 -25.70
C LYS A 115 4.02 -22.64 -26.65
N ASN A 116 2.70 -22.68 -26.57
CA ASN A 116 1.90 -23.21 -27.67
C ASN A 116 2.04 -22.23 -28.84
N GLY A 117 2.55 -22.75 -29.96
CA GLY A 117 2.77 -22.01 -31.20
C GLY A 117 1.48 -21.55 -31.87
#